data_AF-A0A448BQ53-F1
#
_entry.id   AF-A0A448BQ53-F1
#
_cell.length_a   1.000
_cell.length_b   1.000
_cell.length_c   1.000
_cell.angle_alpha   90.00
_cell.angle_beta   90.00
_cell.angle_gamma   90.00
#
_symmetry.space_group_name_H-M   'P 1'
#
loop_
_entity.id
_entity.type
_entity.pdbx_description
1 polymer ?
#
loop_
_entity_poly.entity_id
_entity_poly.type
_entity_poly.pdbx_seq_one_letter_code
_entity_poly.pdbx_strand_id
1 'polypeptide(L)'
;MVQINMTRDEKDAVNEIDRSQLQKLIDQCIYEERTGGIHGIGLSRCGAYVAAMLRDFERALGDYCKARSSKKREETRTTVLRAGSNLVHAVQTMKDRAAIEQQDGQFYYVEDQIPSPVSLREQLTVRISYKWRRSVEDNWTHSSIIFSHTAASRPNYSQPAPLRKPSAEKVRQEREARLYREWEHLRDLALCSVRDFFKNGGDGDSIPTAYSAQPDNHSGGLNNYSADFWRDRVTAKDD
;
A
#
# COMPACT_ATOMS: atom_id res chain seq x y z
N MET A 1 0.55 -3.31 6.04
CA MET A 1 0.07 -4.23 5.00
C MET A 1 -0.12 -3.45 3.72
N VAL A 2 0.71 -3.72 2.72
CA VAL A 2 0.54 -3.15 1.38
C VAL A 2 -0.57 -3.94 0.67
N GLN A 3 -1.57 -3.23 0.16
CA GLN A 3 -2.61 -3.78 -0.69
C GLN A 3 -2.32 -3.32 -2.13
N ILE A 4 -1.86 -4.24 -2.98
CA ILE A 4 -1.48 -3.91 -4.36
C ILE A 4 -2.69 -3.85 -5.29
N ASN A 5 -3.75 -4.61 -5.03
CA ASN A 5 -4.97 -4.61 -5.82
C ASN A 5 -6.10 -3.87 -5.08
N MET A 6 -6.83 -2.98 -5.76
CA MET A 6 -8.09 -2.47 -5.21
C MET A 6 -9.13 -3.59 -5.17
N THR A 7 -9.92 -3.63 -4.10
CA THR A 7 -11.06 -4.54 -4.01
C THR A 7 -12.13 -4.15 -5.04
N ARG A 8 -13.00 -5.11 -5.38
CA ARG A 8 -14.12 -4.84 -6.29
C ARG A 8 -15.03 -3.72 -5.76
N ASP A 9 -15.37 -3.79 -4.47
CA ASP A 9 -16.22 -2.79 -3.82
C ASP A 9 -15.60 -1.39 -3.84
N GLU A 10 -14.28 -1.29 -3.65
CA GLU A 10 -13.55 -0.01 -3.78
C GLU A 10 -13.59 0.52 -5.21
N LYS A 11 -13.39 -0.33 -6.22
CA LYS A 11 -13.45 0.07 -7.64
C LYS A 11 -14.83 0.59 -8.00
N ASP A 12 -15.87 -0.12 -7.60
CA ASP A 12 -17.27 0.24 -7.88
C ASP A 12 -17.62 1.58 -7.20
N ALA A 13 -17.32 1.72 -5.90
CA ALA A 13 -17.59 2.96 -5.15
C ALA A 13 -16.83 4.18 -5.70
N VAL A 14 -15.58 4.01 -6.10
CA VAL A 14 -14.75 5.08 -6.67
C VAL A 14 -15.24 5.51 -8.05
N ASN A 15 -15.71 4.55 -8.86
CA ASN A 15 -16.23 4.83 -10.19
C ASN A 15 -17.57 5.58 -10.16
N GLU A 16 -18.43 5.28 -9.19
CA GLU A 16 -19.73 5.94 -8.97
C GLU A 16 -19.60 7.44 -8.65
N ILE A 17 -18.48 7.90 -8.07
CA ILE A 17 -18.33 9.30 -7.68
C ILE A 17 -18.04 10.19 -8.89
N ASP A 18 -18.94 11.15 -9.14
CA ASP A 18 -18.68 12.26 -10.05
C ASP A 18 -17.78 13.31 -9.36
N ARG A 19 -16.64 13.61 -9.98
CA ARG A 19 -15.66 14.59 -9.47
C ARG A 19 -16.25 15.99 -9.34
N SER A 20 -17.04 16.42 -10.32
CA SER A 20 -17.67 17.74 -10.35
C SER A 20 -18.73 17.84 -9.27
N GLN A 21 -19.48 16.76 -9.03
CA GLN A 21 -20.44 16.68 -7.93
C GLN A 21 -19.75 16.73 -6.57
N LEU A 22 -18.63 15.99 -6.41
CA LEU A 22 -17.83 16.03 -5.18
C LEU A 22 -17.32 17.44 -4.88
N GLN A 23 -16.76 18.14 -5.88
CA GLN A 23 -16.30 19.52 -5.71
C GLN A 23 -17.44 20.44 -5.25
N LYS A 24 -18.61 20.35 -5.90
CA LYS A 24 -19.79 21.15 -5.52
C LYS A 24 -20.24 20.87 -4.08
N LEU A 25 -20.25 19.60 -3.66
CA LEU A 25 -20.60 19.23 -2.29
C LEU A 25 -19.60 19.77 -1.27
N ILE A 26 -18.30 19.75 -1.58
CA ILE A 26 -17.26 20.34 -0.74
C ILE A 26 -17.45 21.84 -0.62
N ASP A 27 -17.67 22.53 -1.74
CA ASP A 27 -17.90 23.98 -1.76
C ASP A 27 -19.15 24.35 -0.94
N GLN A 28 -20.21 23.55 -1.07
CA GLN A 28 -21.43 23.69 -0.27
C GLN A 28 -21.18 23.45 1.22
N CYS A 29 -20.42 22.41 1.59
CA CYS A 29 -20.07 22.14 2.99
C CYS A 29 -19.28 23.30 3.63
N ILE A 30 -18.38 23.92 2.87
CA ILE A 30 -17.61 25.08 3.32
C ILE A 30 -18.50 26.32 3.46
N TYR A 31 -19.42 26.54 2.52
CA TYR A 31 -20.36 27.66 2.54
C TYR A 31 -21.38 27.55 3.69
N GLU A 32 -21.94 26.37 3.90
CA GLU A 32 -22.94 26.09 4.94
C GLU A 32 -22.33 25.80 6.32
N GLU A 33 -21.00 25.66 6.39
CA GLU A 33 -20.27 25.27 7.59
C GLU A 33 -20.78 23.93 8.20
N ARG A 34 -21.15 22.98 7.35
CA ARG A 34 -21.78 21.69 7.73
C ARG A 34 -21.29 20.54 6.85
N THR A 35 -21.16 19.33 7.42
CA THR A 35 -20.69 18.12 6.72
C THR A 35 -21.81 17.28 6.07
N GLY A 36 -23.08 17.63 6.28
CA GLY A 36 -24.22 16.74 5.98
C GLY A 36 -24.27 16.21 4.54
N GLY A 37 -23.96 17.03 3.54
CA GLY A 37 -24.02 16.65 2.13
C GLY A 37 -22.98 15.61 1.70
N ILE A 38 -21.83 15.55 2.38
CA ILE A 38 -20.69 14.72 1.94
C ILE A 38 -20.81 13.25 2.39
N HIS A 39 -21.61 12.96 3.41
CA HIS A 39 -21.79 11.60 3.91
C HIS A 39 -22.69 10.75 3.00
N GLY A 40 -23.50 11.36 2.13
CA GLY A 40 -24.43 10.66 1.24
C GLY A 40 -23.77 9.97 0.05
N ILE A 41 -22.54 10.32 -0.29
CA ILE A 41 -21.84 9.84 -1.50
C ILE A 41 -20.84 8.68 -1.24
N GLY A 42 -20.81 8.13 -0.02
CA GLY A 42 -20.11 6.87 0.25
C GLY A 42 -18.58 6.91 0.17
N LEU A 43 -17.94 8.07 0.34
CA LEU A 43 -16.47 8.25 0.25
C LEU A 43 -15.66 7.31 1.17
N SER A 44 -16.24 6.86 2.28
CA SER A 44 -15.59 5.90 3.19
C SER A 44 -15.38 4.52 2.56
N ARG A 45 -16.17 4.16 1.54
CA ARG A 45 -16.07 2.90 0.79
C ARG A 45 -15.01 2.94 -0.30
N CYS A 46 -14.45 4.11 -0.60
CA CYS A 46 -13.43 4.31 -1.63
C CYS A 46 -12.01 3.92 -1.19
N GLY A 47 -11.89 3.20 -0.09
CA GLY A 47 -10.63 2.78 0.50
C GLY A 47 -10.06 3.72 1.57
N ALA A 48 -9.05 3.21 2.28
CA ALA A 48 -8.49 3.87 3.46
C ALA A 48 -7.88 5.25 3.18
N TYR A 49 -7.34 5.46 1.97
CA TYR A 49 -6.74 6.72 1.57
C TYR A 49 -7.77 7.85 1.43
N VAL A 50 -8.87 7.61 0.71
CA VAL A 50 -9.98 8.58 0.58
C VAL A 50 -10.64 8.81 1.93
N ALA A 51 -10.85 7.74 2.71
CA ALA A 51 -11.41 7.86 4.06
C ALA A 51 -10.51 8.71 4.99
N ALA A 52 -9.19 8.67 4.84
CA ALA A 52 -8.27 9.53 5.59
C ALA A 52 -8.41 11.00 5.18
N MET A 53 -8.44 11.29 3.88
CA MET A 53 -8.62 12.66 3.38
C MET A 53 -9.99 13.24 3.76
N LEU A 54 -11.04 12.41 3.83
CA LEU A 54 -12.34 12.82 4.32
C LEU A 54 -12.27 13.26 5.80
N ARG A 55 -11.64 12.45 6.66
CA ARG A 55 -11.47 12.80 8.08
C ARG A 55 -10.64 14.07 8.26
N ASP A 56 -9.64 14.29 7.41
CA ASP A 56 -8.83 15.51 7.45
C ASP A 56 -9.64 16.75 7.01
N PHE A 57 -10.50 16.61 5.99
CA PHE A 57 -11.44 17.65 5.58
C PHE A 57 -12.46 17.98 6.68
N GLU A 58 -13.09 16.97 7.30
CA GLU A 58 -14.04 17.15 8.40
C GLU A 58 -13.39 17.87 9.60
N ARG A 59 -12.15 17.52 9.92
CA ARG A 59 -11.38 18.19 10.97
C ARG A 59 -11.12 19.65 10.63
N ALA A 60 -10.65 19.93 9.41
CA ALA A 60 -10.38 21.29 8.95
C ALA A 60 -11.65 22.15 8.94
N LEU A 61 -12.79 21.59 8.53
CA LEU A 61 -14.08 22.27 8.57
C LEU A 61 -14.51 22.55 10.01
N GLY A 62 -14.35 21.59 10.92
CA GLY A 62 -14.65 21.79 12.35
C GLY A 62 -13.83 22.92 12.98
N ASP A 63 -12.56 23.05 12.60
CA ASP A 63 -11.70 24.15 13.05
C ASP A 63 -12.10 25.49 12.44
N TYR A 64 -12.52 25.51 11.17
CA TYR A 64 -13.08 26.69 10.50
C TYR A 64 -14.36 27.20 11.20
N CYS A 65 -15.28 26.29 11.55
CA CYS A 65 -16.52 26.61 12.27
C CYS A 65 -16.26 27.22 13.65
N LYS A 66 -15.18 26.82 14.32
CA LYS A 66 -14.79 27.31 15.66
C LYS A 66 -14.03 28.64 15.62
N ALA A 67 -13.49 29.04 14.47
CA ALA A 67 -12.73 30.28 14.35
C ALA A 67 -13.65 31.50 14.52
N ARG A 68 -13.24 32.43 15.41
CA ARG A 68 -13.99 33.64 15.75
C ARG A 68 -13.28 34.94 15.37
N SER A 69 -11.95 34.96 15.36
CA SER A 69 -11.19 36.14 14.93
C SER A 69 -10.99 36.15 13.41
N SER A 70 -10.96 37.35 12.81
CA SER A 70 -10.76 37.52 11.36
C SER A 70 -9.49 36.81 10.86
N LYS A 71 -8.36 37.02 11.54
CA LYS A 71 -7.09 36.36 11.21
C LYS A 71 -7.23 34.83 11.26
N LYS A 72 -7.86 34.29 12.30
CA LYS A 72 -8.02 32.82 12.45
C LYS A 72 -9.00 32.25 11.43
N ARG A 73 -10.05 32.98 11.08
CA ARG A 73 -11.02 32.63 10.03
C ARG A 73 -10.31 32.51 8.68
N GLU A 74 -9.42 33.44 8.33
CA GLU A 74 -8.70 33.40 7.06
C GLU A 74 -7.70 32.22 6.98
N GLU A 75 -6.93 31.99 8.06
CA GLU A 75 -6.03 30.84 8.16
C GLU A 75 -6.77 29.52 8.02
N THR A 76 -7.87 29.35 8.76
CA THR A 76 -8.69 28.12 8.74
C THR A 76 -9.44 27.95 7.42
N ARG A 77 -9.83 29.05 6.74
CA ARG A 77 -10.41 29.03 5.38
C ARG A 77 -9.44 28.41 4.39
N THR A 78 -8.18 28.83 4.41
CA THR A 78 -7.15 28.30 3.52
C THR A 78 -6.93 26.79 3.77
N THR A 79 -6.91 26.39 5.05
CA THR A 79 -6.75 24.99 5.44
C THR A 79 -7.91 24.11 4.95
N VAL A 80 -9.16 24.55 5.12
CA VAL A 80 -10.32 23.75 4.68
C VAL A 80 -10.41 23.65 3.16
N LEU A 81 -10.09 24.73 2.42
CA LEU A 81 -10.00 24.71 0.96
C LEU A 81 -8.95 23.72 0.45
N ARG A 82 -7.77 23.70 1.10
CA ARG A 82 -6.71 22.74 0.79
C ARG A 82 -7.15 21.31 1.10
N ALA A 83 -7.77 21.07 2.25
CA ALA A 83 -8.26 19.75 2.62
C ALA A 83 -9.34 19.24 1.64
N GLY A 84 -10.25 20.12 1.21
CA GLY A 84 -11.23 19.81 0.16
C GLY A 84 -10.57 19.46 -1.18
N SER A 85 -9.57 20.24 -1.60
CA SER A 85 -8.80 19.94 -2.83
C SER A 85 -8.05 18.61 -2.75
N ASN A 86 -7.47 18.30 -1.59
CA ASN A 86 -6.81 17.01 -1.34
C ASN A 86 -7.80 15.84 -1.43
N LEU A 87 -9.02 16.01 -0.92
CA LEU A 87 -10.07 14.99 -0.99
C LEU A 87 -10.49 14.73 -2.44
N VAL A 88 -10.70 15.78 -3.24
CA VAL A 88 -11.00 15.65 -4.67
C VAL A 88 -9.85 14.95 -5.41
N HIS A 89 -8.62 15.36 -5.13
CA HIS A 89 -7.45 14.75 -5.72
C HIS A 89 -7.32 13.27 -5.34
N ALA A 90 -7.56 12.91 -4.08
CA ALA A 90 -7.49 11.53 -3.63
C ALA A 90 -8.52 10.62 -4.33
N VAL A 91 -9.75 11.10 -4.52
CA VAL A 91 -10.76 10.38 -5.29
C VAL A 91 -10.29 10.20 -6.73
N GLN A 92 -9.79 11.26 -7.39
CA GLN A 92 -9.28 11.15 -8.76
C GLN A 92 -8.13 10.15 -8.88
N THR A 93 -7.16 10.20 -7.96
CA THR A 93 -6.04 9.25 -7.91
C THR A 93 -6.53 7.81 -7.77
N MET A 94 -7.57 7.56 -6.97
CA MET A 94 -8.17 6.22 -6.86
C MET A 94 -8.93 5.82 -8.14
N LYS A 95 -9.59 6.76 -8.84
CA LYS A 95 -10.23 6.48 -10.15
C LYS A 95 -9.20 6.10 -11.20
N ASP A 96 -8.12 6.87 -11.29
CA ASP A 96 -7.02 6.61 -12.23
C ASP A 96 -6.36 5.25 -11.93
N ARG A 97 -6.13 4.96 -10.64
CA ARG A 97 -5.64 3.64 -10.21
C ARG A 97 -6.59 2.52 -10.63
N ALA A 98 -7.90 2.67 -10.42
CA ALA A 98 -8.89 1.67 -10.80
C ALA A 98 -8.90 1.40 -12.31
N ALA A 99 -8.79 2.45 -13.12
CA ALA A 99 -8.71 2.34 -14.58
C ALA A 99 -7.42 1.62 -15.04
N ILE A 100 -6.27 1.98 -14.47
CA ILE A 100 -4.99 1.31 -14.75
C ILE A 100 -5.07 -0.16 -14.35
N GLU A 101 -5.54 -0.49 -13.15
CA GLU A 101 -5.68 -1.88 -12.71
C GLU A 101 -6.68 -2.67 -13.57
N GLN A 102 -7.71 -2.02 -14.12
CA GLN A 102 -8.64 -2.67 -15.04
C GLN A 102 -7.97 -2.98 -16.39
N GLN A 103 -7.14 -2.07 -16.90
CA GLN A 103 -6.38 -2.28 -18.12
C GLN A 103 -5.29 -3.35 -17.93
N ASP A 104 -4.46 -3.21 -16.90
CA ASP A 104 -3.41 -4.17 -16.53
C ASP A 104 -4.00 -5.56 -16.25
N GLY A 105 -5.14 -5.58 -15.56
CA GLY A 105 -5.90 -6.79 -15.21
C GLY A 105 -6.39 -7.60 -16.40
N GLN A 106 -6.37 -7.04 -17.62
CA GLN A 106 -6.63 -7.80 -18.84
C GLN A 106 -5.47 -8.72 -19.21
N PHE A 107 -4.25 -8.46 -18.76
CA PHE A 107 -3.04 -9.17 -19.18
C PHE A 107 -2.36 -9.90 -18.03
N TYR A 108 -2.38 -9.38 -16.81
CA TYR A 108 -1.80 -10.04 -15.65
C TYR A 108 -2.58 -9.76 -14.36
N TYR A 109 -2.41 -10.63 -13.38
CA TYR A 109 -2.94 -10.44 -12.04
C TYR A 109 -2.01 -11.12 -11.02
N VAL A 110 -1.63 -10.36 -10.00
CA VAL A 110 -0.79 -10.84 -8.88
C VAL A 110 -1.68 -11.01 -7.66
N GLU A 111 -1.69 -12.20 -7.08
CA GLU A 111 -2.51 -12.51 -5.91
C GLU A 111 -1.88 -11.92 -4.64
N ASP A 112 -2.58 -10.98 -4.01
CA ASP A 112 -2.10 -10.24 -2.83
C ASP A 112 -2.69 -10.73 -1.50
N GLN A 113 -3.61 -11.69 -1.56
CA GLN A 113 -4.18 -12.36 -0.40
C GLN A 113 -3.24 -13.47 0.09
N ILE A 114 -2.18 -13.08 0.78
CA ILE A 114 -1.20 -14.01 1.34
C ILE A 114 -1.51 -14.22 2.83
N PRO A 115 -1.91 -15.43 3.24
CA PRO A 115 -2.23 -15.71 4.64
C PRO A 115 -0.97 -15.58 5.51
N SER A 116 -1.16 -15.07 6.73
CA SER A 116 -0.09 -15.06 7.73
C SER A 116 0.36 -16.49 8.03
N PRO A 117 1.68 -16.75 8.13
CA PRO A 117 2.19 -18.05 8.54
C PRO A 117 1.78 -18.35 9.98
N VAL A 118 1.48 -19.63 10.25
CA VAL A 118 1.07 -20.13 11.58
C VAL A 118 2.24 -20.09 12.58
N SER A 119 3.47 -20.24 12.09
CA SER A 119 4.68 -20.15 12.89
C SER A 119 5.83 -19.58 12.05
N LEU A 120 6.61 -18.68 12.63
CA LEU A 120 7.75 -18.07 11.97
C LEU A 120 9.06 -18.70 12.45
N ARG A 121 9.92 -19.01 11.49
CA ARG A 121 11.31 -19.42 11.72
C ARG A 121 12.23 -18.29 11.26
N GLU A 122 13.52 -18.41 11.54
CA GLU A 122 14.51 -17.43 11.06
C GLU A 122 14.61 -17.44 9.53
N GLN A 123 14.35 -18.59 8.90
CA GLN A 123 14.14 -18.67 7.46
C GLN A 123 12.69 -18.31 7.12
N LEU A 124 12.51 -17.08 6.64
CA LEU A 124 11.25 -16.54 6.19
C LEU A 124 11.02 -16.94 4.74
N THR A 125 9.77 -17.31 4.42
CA THR A 125 9.36 -17.62 3.05
C THR A 125 8.03 -16.96 2.73
N VAL A 126 7.90 -16.48 1.50
CA VAL A 126 6.67 -15.92 0.96
C VAL A 126 6.47 -16.48 -0.44
N ARG A 127 5.28 -17.04 -0.70
CA ARG A 127 4.89 -17.48 -2.04
C ARG A 127 3.96 -16.45 -2.65
N ILE A 128 4.30 -15.98 -3.85
CA ILE A 128 3.46 -15.08 -4.64
C ILE A 128 2.93 -15.86 -5.83
N SER A 129 1.61 -15.99 -5.91
CA SER A 129 0.93 -16.57 -7.06
C SER A 129 0.55 -15.47 -8.04
N TYR A 130 0.63 -15.74 -9.32
CA TYR A 130 0.24 -14.80 -10.37
C TYR A 130 -0.26 -15.54 -11.60
N LYS A 131 -1.00 -14.80 -12.42
CA LYS A 131 -1.46 -15.26 -13.74
C LYS A 131 -1.21 -14.20 -14.78
N TRP A 132 -0.94 -14.61 -16.01
CA TRP A 132 -0.72 -13.70 -17.13
C TRP A 132 -1.14 -14.32 -18.46
N ARG A 133 -1.28 -13.49 -19.49
CA ARG A 133 -1.55 -13.87 -20.87
C ARG A 133 -1.06 -12.75 -21.81
N ARG A 134 -0.75 -13.10 -23.06
CA ARG A 134 -0.19 -12.14 -24.04
C ARG A 134 -1.29 -11.36 -24.77
N SER A 135 -2.38 -12.04 -25.11
CA SER A 135 -3.57 -11.45 -25.71
C SER A 135 -4.80 -11.63 -24.83
N VAL A 136 -5.83 -10.80 -25.05
CA VAL A 136 -7.15 -10.92 -24.40
C VAL A 136 -7.87 -12.21 -24.81
N GLU A 137 -7.51 -12.79 -25.94
CA GLU A 137 -8.06 -14.05 -26.47
C GLU A 137 -7.32 -15.28 -25.94
N ASP A 138 -6.10 -15.11 -25.42
CA ASP A 138 -5.29 -16.21 -24.92
C ASP A 138 -5.82 -16.74 -23.58
N ASN A 139 -5.57 -18.02 -23.35
CA ASN A 139 -5.80 -18.64 -22.05
C ASN A 139 -4.83 -18.08 -21.00
N TRP A 140 -5.30 -17.98 -19.77
CA TRP A 140 -4.48 -17.57 -18.64
C TRP A 140 -3.45 -18.65 -18.30
N THR A 141 -2.17 -18.26 -18.25
CA THR A 141 -1.10 -19.06 -17.67
C THR A 141 -0.98 -18.72 -16.19
N HIS A 142 -0.73 -19.72 -15.36
CA HIS A 142 -0.60 -19.58 -13.91
C HIS A 142 0.76 -20.06 -13.44
N SER A 143 1.39 -19.32 -12.54
CA SER A 143 2.64 -19.71 -11.92
C SER A 143 2.78 -19.06 -10.53
N SER A 144 3.87 -19.38 -9.84
CA SER A 144 4.20 -18.78 -8.56
C SER A 144 5.70 -18.71 -8.35
N ILE A 145 6.14 -17.68 -7.63
CA ILE A 145 7.52 -17.50 -7.18
C ILE A 145 7.58 -17.61 -5.65
N ILE A 146 8.65 -18.24 -5.14
CA ILE A 146 8.93 -18.33 -3.71
C ILE A 146 10.10 -17.42 -3.37
N PHE A 147 9.85 -16.42 -2.54
CA PHE A 147 10.87 -15.58 -1.94
C PHE A 147 11.34 -16.18 -0.62
N SER A 148 12.65 -16.25 -0.41
CA SER A 148 13.25 -16.67 0.87
C SER A 148 14.19 -15.60 1.43
N HIS A 149 14.15 -15.39 2.75
CA HIS A 149 15.07 -14.50 3.46
C HIS A 149 15.44 -15.09 4.82
N THR A 150 16.69 -14.97 5.22
CA THR A 150 17.13 -15.36 6.57
C THR A 150 17.21 -14.12 7.45
N ALA A 151 16.29 -14.03 8.41
CA ALA A 151 16.22 -12.98 9.40
C ALA A 151 17.52 -12.90 10.21
N ALA A 152 18.14 -11.72 10.25
CA ALA A 152 19.37 -11.53 11.00
C ALA A 152 19.09 -11.48 12.52
N SER A 153 19.48 -12.50 13.29
CA SER A 153 19.32 -12.51 14.76
C SER A 153 20.19 -11.52 15.53
N ARG A 154 20.77 -10.49 14.88
CA ARG A 154 21.67 -9.54 15.54
C ARG A 154 20.95 -8.79 16.67
N PRO A 155 21.52 -8.76 17.89
CA PRO A 155 21.02 -7.94 18.97
C PRO A 155 21.10 -6.47 18.59
N ASN A 156 20.05 -5.71 18.88
CA ASN A 156 20.08 -4.27 18.67
C ASN A 156 20.88 -3.60 19.80
N TYR A 157 22.19 -3.51 19.63
CA TYR A 157 23.10 -2.89 20.61
C TYR A 157 22.92 -1.38 20.76
N SER A 158 22.09 -0.74 19.92
CA SER A 158 21.75 0.67 20.09
C SER A 158 20.65 0.91 21.13
N GLN A 159 20.01 -0.15 21.64
CA GLN A 159 19.03 -0.03 22.71
C GLN A 159 19.69 -0.14 24.09
N PRO A 160 19.34 0.74 25.05
CA PRO A 160 19.86 0.64 26.40
C PRO A 160 19.47 -0.71 27.00
N ALA A 161 20.44 -1.35 27.66
CA ALA A 161 20.21 -2.64 28.30
C ALA A 161 19.04 -2.52 29.29
N PRO A 162 18.11 -3.49 29.32
CA PRO A 162 16.96 -3.42 30.20
C PRO A 162 17.42 -3.44 31.66
N LEU A 163 16.89 -2.52 32.50
CA LEU A 163 17.21 -2.43 33.92
C LEU A 163 16.87 -3.70 34.71
N ARG A 164 15.99 -4.55 34.17
CA ARG A 164 15.58 -5.84 34.76
C ARG A 164 15.56 -6.90 33.67
N LYS A 165 16.04 -8.10 33.97
CA LYS A 165 16.01 -9.24 33.05
C LYS A 165 14.56 -9.47 32.58
N PRO A 166 14.26 -9.38 31.27
CA PRO A 166 12.93 -9.67 30.75
C PRO A 166 12.59 -11.14 30.98
N SER A 167 11.30 -11.44 31.16
CA SER A 167 10.83 -12.82 31.27
C SER A 167 11.06 -13.57 29.95
N ALA A 168 11.22 -14.89 30.03
CA ALA A 168 11.34 -15.72 28.83
C ALA A 168 10.17 -15.52 27.86
N GLU A 169 8.97 -15.32 28.41
CA GLU A 169 7.76 -15.04 27.63
C GLU A 169 7.86 -13.73 26.85
N LYS A 170 8.34 -12.65 27.49
CA LYS A 170 8.50 -11.36 26.83
C LYS A 170 9.54 -11.40 25.71
N VAL A 171 10.65 -12.10 25.95
CA VAL A 171 11.69 -12.31 24.92
C VAL A 171 11.14 -13.10 23.73
N ARG A 172 10.31 -14.11 23.97
CA ARG A 172 9.64 -14.88 22.92
C ARG A 172 8.68 -13.99 22.10
N GLN A 173 7.83 -13.23 22.78
CA GLN A 173 6.88 -12.31 22.12
C GLN A 173 7.60 -11.25 21.27
N GLU A 174 8.68 -10.66 21.78
CA GLU A 174 9.48 -9.69 21.02
C GLU A 174 10.14 -10.32 19.79
N ARG A 175 10.65 -11.56 19.93
CA ARG A 175 11.21 -12.32 18.80
C ARG A 175 10.16 -12.62 17.74
N GLU A 176 8.98 -13.10 18.15
CA GLU A 176 7.87 -13.40 17.23
C GLU A 176 7.37 -12.14 16.53
N ALA A 177 7.15 -11.04 17.27
CA ALA A 177 6.75 -9.76 16.70
C ALA A 177 7.77 -9.21 15.71
N ARG A 178 9.07 -9.38 16.00
CA ARG A 178 10.16 -8.99 15.08
C ARG A 178 10.14 -9.83 13.79
N LEU A 179 10.12 -11.16 13.92
CA LEU A 179 10.05 -12.05 12.76
C LEU A 179 8.82 -11.77 11.91
N TYR A 180 7.69 -11.44 12.54
CA TYR A 180 6.46 -11.10 11.84
C TYR A 180 6.61 -9.80 11.03
N ARG A 181 7.20 -8.75 11.60
CA ARG A 181 7.47 -7.51 10.86
C ARG A 181 8.43 -7.71 9.69
N GLU A 182 9.49 -8.50 9.88
CA GLU A 182 10.43 -8.82 8.80
C GLU A 182 9.75 -9.67 7.70
N TRP A 183 8.89 -10.60 8.07
CA TRP A 183 8.08 -11.38 7.12
C TRP A 183 7.08 -10.51 6.36
N GLU A 184 6.38 -9.60 7.03
CA GLU A 184 5.48 -8.64 6.37
C GLU A 184 6.23 -7.74 5.40
N HIS A 185 7.43 -7.28 5.78
CA HIS A 185 8.26 -6.48 4.89
C HIS A 185 8.69 -7.29 3.66
N LEU A 186 9.13 -8.54 3.83
CA LEU A 186 9.43 -9.44 2.71
C LEU A 186 8.22 -9.63 1.79
N ARG A 187 7.03 -9.85 2.37
CA ARG A 187 5.77 -10.02 1.63
C ARG A 187 5.46 -8.79 0.80
N ASP A 188 5.51 -7.61 1.41
CA ASP A 188 5.17 -6.35 0.76
C ASP A 188 6.17 -6.03 -0.37
N LEU A 189 7.46 -6.32 -0.19
CA LEU A 189 8.49 -6.20 -1.24
C LEU A 189 8.30 -7.20 -2.38
N ALA A 190 8.04 -8.46 -2.07
CA ALA A 190 7.80 -9.52 -3.06
C ALA A 190 6.59 -9.20 -3.95
N LEU A 191 5.49 -8.73 -3.36
CA LEU A 191 4.29 -8.31 -4.09
C LEU A 191 4.59 -7.14 -5.03
N CYS A 192 5.27 -6.10 -4.54
CA CYS A 192 5.64 -4.96 -5.36
C CYS A 192 6.57 -5.35 -6.51
N SER A 193 7.59 -6.18 -6.25
CA SER A 193 8.56 -6.62 -7.26
C SER A 193 7.88 -7.40 -8.41
N VAL A 194 7.01 -8.36 -8.11
CA VAL A 194 6.28 -9.12 -9.15
C VAL A 194 5.32 -8.21 -9.92
N ARG A 195 4.59 -7.32 -9.25
CA ARG A 195 3.71 -6.35 -9.91
C ARG A 195 4.50 -5.44 -10.84
N ASP A 196 5.60 -4.87 -10.37
CA ASP A 196 6.40 -3.89 -11.11
C ASP A 196 7.11 -4.56 -12.30
N PHE A 197 7.49 -5.84 -12.17
CA PHE A 197 7.97 -6.65 -13.29
C PHE A 197 6.94 -6.73 -14.44
N PHE A 198 5.67 -7.05 -14.13
CA PHE A 198 4.62 -7.08 -15.15
C PHE A 198 4.28 -5.70 -15.70
N LYS A 199 4.24 -4.66 -14.86
CA LYS A 199 4.02 -3.27 -15.29
C LYS A 199 5.07 -2.80 -16.29
N ASN A 200 6.31 -3.27 -16.15
CA ASN A 200 7.41 -2.95 -17.06
C ASN A 200 7.43 -3.84 -18.32
N GLY A 201 6.38 -4.63 -18.57
CA GLY A 201 6.26 -5.49 -19.76
C GLY A 201 7.01 -6.82 -19.66
N GLY A 202 7.36 -7.26 -18.44
CA GLY A 202 8.03 -8.54 -18.22
C GLY A 202 7.14 -9.74 -18.57
N ASP A 203 7.72 -10.75 -19.20
CA ASP A 203 7.03 -12.03 -19.48
C ASP A 203 7.05 -12.92 -18.23
N GLY A 204 5.88 -13.41 -17.82
CA GLY A 204 5.71 -14.26 -16.66
C GLY A 204 6.47 -15.59 -16.76
N ASP A 205 6.70 -16.09 -18.00
CA ASP A 205 7.53 -17.28 -18.24
C ASP A 205 8.98 -17.10 -17.80
N SER A 206 9.45 -15.85 -17.70
CA SER A 206 10.83 -15.56 -17.34
C SER A 206 11.05 -15.34 -15.84
N ILE A 207 9.99 -15.40 -15.03
CA ILE A 207 10.05 -15.29 -13.57
C ILE A 207 10.56 -16.61 -12.99
N PRO A 208 11.60 -16.60 -12.13
CA PRO A 208 12.12 -17.82 -11.53
C PRO A 208 11.13 -18.43 -10.52
N THR A 209 11.19 -19.74 -10.33
CA THR A 209 10.34 -20.44 -9.34
C THR A 209 10.72 -20.08 -7.89
N ALA A 210 12.00 -19.75 -7.65
CA ALA A 210 12.50 -19.39 -6.33
C ALA A 210 13.54 -18.27 -6.42
N TYR A 211 13.53 -17.37 -5.44
CA TYR A 211 14.48 -16.26 -5.35
C TYR A 211 14.86 -16.00 -3.88
N SER A 212 16.16 -15.86 -3.62
CA SER A 212 16.66 -15.48 -2.31
C SER A 212 16.79 -13.97 -2.23
N ALA A 213 16.02 -13.35 -1.34
CA ALA A 213 16.04 -11.90 -1.17
C ALA A 213 17.41 -11.43 -0.67
N GLN A 214 17.97 -10.41 -1.33
CA GLN A 214 19.30 -9.91 -1.01
C GLN A 214 19.23 -8.91 0.15
N PRO A 215 19.84 -9.20 1.31
CA PRO A 215 19.90 -8.24 2.41
C PRO A 215 20.79 -7.06 2.03
N ASP A 216 20.50 -5.90 2.61
CA ASP A 216 21.37 -4.74 2.54
C ASP A 216 22.70 -5.02 3.26
N ASN A 217 23.82 -4.67 2.60
CA ASN A 217 25.16 -4.91 3.12
C ASN A 217 25.45 -4.16 4.43
N HIS A 218 24.78 -3.02 4.67
CA HIS A 218 25.04 -2.19 5.85
C HIS A 218 24.19 -2.62 7.05
N SER A 219 22.88 -2.83 6.85
CA SER A 219 21.95 -3.19 7.92
C SER A 219 21.79 -4.70 8.13
N GLY A 220 22.11 -5.52 7.13
CA GLY A 220 21.80 -6.95 7.10
C GLY A 220 20.31 -7.26 7.02
N GLY A 221 19.46 -6.23 6.85
CA GLY A 221 18.01 -6.35 6.71
C GLY A 221 17.54 -6.19 5.27
N LEU A 222 16.23 -6.30 5.05
CA LEU A 222 15.62 -6.07 3.74
C LEU A 222 15.54 -4.57 3.43
N ASN A 223 15.80 -4.20 2.18
CA ASN A 223 15.59 -2.87 1.62
C ASN A 223 14.63 -2.94 0.42
N ASN A 224 14.34 -1.79 -0.19
CA ASN A 224 13.37 -1.66 -1.28
C ASN A 224 13.71 -2.48 -2.53
N TYR A 225 14.94 -2.95 -2.68
CA TYR A 225 15.43 -3.70 -3.85
C TYR A 225 15.72 -5.16 -3.54
N SER A 226 15.58 -5.58 -2.28
CA SER A 226 15.91 -6.93 -1.83
C SER A 226 15.13 -8.02 -2.56
N ALA A 227 13.94 -7.71 -3.09
CA ALA A 227 13.08 -8.65 -3.81
C ALA A 227 13.13 -8.49 -5.35
N ASP A 228 13.97 -7.62 -5.90
CA ASP A 228 14.00 -7.33 -7.34
C ASP A 228 14.78 -8.42 -8.11
N PHE A 229 14.13 -9.57 -8.34
CA PHE A 229 14.72 -10.72 -9.05
C PHE A 229 15.10 -10.44 -10.53
N TRP A 230 14.69 -9.30 -11.07
CA TRP A 230 14.88 -8.90 -12.46
C TRP A 230 15.96 -7.82 -12.64
N ARG A 231 16.48 -7.22 -11.56
CA ARG A 231 17.49 -6.15 -11.64
C ARG A 231 18.84 -6.62 -12.21
N ASP A 232 19.26 -7.83 -11.87
CA ASP A 232 20.53 -8.40 -12.36
C ASP A 232 20.51 -8.68 -13.88
N ARG A 233 19.33 -8.61 -14.53
CA ARG A 233 19.21 -8.71 -16.00
C ARG A 233 19.45 -7.38 -16.72
N VAL A 234 19.39 -6.25 -16.01
CA VAL A 234 19.57 -4.91 -16.60
C VAL A 234 21.06 -4.56 -16.70
N THR A 235 21.87 -4.98 -15.73
CA THR A 235 23.32 -4.71 -15.73
C THR A 235 24.11 -5.63 -16.65
N ALA A 236 23.56 -6.78 -17.06
CA ALA A 236 24.24 -7.74 -17.94
C ALA A 236 24.06 -7.44 -19.45
N LYS A 237 23.44 -6.31 -19.82
CA LYS A 237 23.18 -5.93 -21.22
C LYS A 237 24.04 -4.78 -21.75
N ASP A 238 24.95 -4.26 -20.93
CA ASP A 238 25.84 -3.14 -21.28
C ASP A 238 27.35 -3.52 -21.31
N ASP A 239 27.68 -4.82 -21.45
CA ASP A 239 29.05 -5.29 -21.73
C ASP A 239 29.17 -5.92 -23.12
#